data_AF-A0A8X6XR66-F1
#
_entry.id   AF-A0A8X6XR66-F1
#
_cell.length_a   1.000
_cell.length_b   1.000
_cell.length_c   1.000
_cell.angle_alpha   90.00
_cell.angle_beta   90.00
_cell.angle_gamma   90.00
#
_symmetry.space_group_name_H-M   'P 1'
#
loop_
_entity.id
_entity.type
_entity.pdbx_description
1 polymer ?
#
loop_
_entity_poly.entity_id
_entity_poly.type
_entity_poly.pdbx_seq_one_letter_code
_entity_poly.pdbx_strand_id
1 'polypeptide(L)'
;MPNIKVFSGTSHPELAQKVVDRLGINLGKAVLKKFSNKETCVEIKESVRGEDVYIIQSGCGEVNDNLMELLIMINACKIASASGTCNSTFSLLLKIKR
;
A
#
# COMPACT_ATOMS: atom_id res chain seq x y z
N MET A 1 0.66 -21.52 -4.07
CA MET A 1 0.52 -20.58 -2.93
C MET A 1 0.11 -19.24 -3.52
N PRO A 2 -0.96 -18.58 -3.04
CA PRO A 2 -1.27 -17.23 -3.50
C PRO A 2 -0.06 -16.34 -3.21
N ASN A 3 0.42 -15.64 -4.24
CA ASN A 3 1.56 -14.73 -4.11
C ASN A 3 1.01 -13.44 -3.51
N ILE A 4 1.47 -13.10 -2.30
CA ILE A 4 0.98 -11.95 -1.54
C ILE A 4 2.01 -10.83 -1.62
N LYS A 5 1.56 -9.62 -1.96
CA LYS A 5 2.37 -8.41 -1.98
C LYS A 5 1.84 -7.43 -0.95
N VAL A 6 2.74 -6.86 -0.18
CA VAL A 6 2.42 -5.86 0.84
C VAL A 6 3.17 -4.58 0.51
N PHE A 7 2.45 -3.49 0.31
CA PHE A 7 3.01 -2.16 0.14
C PHE A 7 2.74 -1.31 1.39
N SER A 8 3.64 -0.37 1.66
CA SER A 8 3.46 0.63 2.70
C SER A 8 3.31 2.00 2.07
N GLY A 9 2.45 2.84 2.64
CA GLY A 9 2.53 4.27 2.40
C GLY A 9 3.54 4.98 3.31
N THR A 10 3.55 6.31 3.25
CA THR A 10 4.50 7.19 3.94
C THR A 10 4.24 7.34 5.44
N SER A 11 3.05 7.00 5.93
CA SER A 11 2.68 7.32 7.31
C SER A 11 3.46 6.52 8.35
N HIS A 12 3.55 5.19 8.18
CA HIS A 12 4.19 4.29 9.16
C HIS A 12 4.91 3.09 8.47
N PRO A 13 6.06 3.31 7.82
CA PRO A 13 6.81 2.26 7.14
C PRO A 13 7.34 1.17 8.09
N GLU A 14 7.71 1.52 9.33
CA GLU A 14 8.17 0.54 10.32
C GLU A 14 7.11 -0.50 10.69
N LEU A 15 5.84 -0.08 10.72
CA LEU A 15 4.74 -0.99 11.02
C LEU A 15 4.58 -2.01 9.88
N ALA A 16 4.64 -1.54 8.64
CA ALA A 16 4.56 -2.41 7.48
C ALA A 16 5.74 -3.40 7.45
N GLN A 17 6.94 -2.95 7.80
CA GLN A 17 8.10 -3.84 7.91
C GLN A 17 7.87 -4.95 8.94
N LYS A 18 7.40 -4.62 10.15
CA LYS A 18 7.09 -5.62 11.20
C LYS A 18 6.02 -6.62 10.77
N VAL A 19 5.06 -6.21 9.93
CA VAL A 19 4.02 -7.10 9.39
C VAL A 19 4.62 -8.09 8.40
N VAL A 20 5.44 -7.62 7.45
CA VAL A 20 6.07 -8.50 6.45
C VAL A 20 7.10 -9.43 7.08
N ASP A 21 7.84 -8.96 8.09
CA ASP A 21 8.79 -9.78 8.85
C ASP A 21 8.09 -10.96 9.54
N ARG A 22 6.89 -10.75 10.09
CA ARG A 22 6.08 -11.80 10.71
C ARG A 22 5.46 -12.77 9.70
N LEU A 23 5.15 -12.28 8.51
CA LEU A 23 4.61 -13.09 7.41
C LEU A 23 5.71 -13.86 6.66
N GLY A 24 6.99 -13.53 6.90
CA GLY A 24 8.12 -14.11 6.19
C GLY A 24 8.20 -13.70 4.71
N ILE A 25 7.66 -12.53 4.37
CA ILE A 25 7.67 -11.97 3.01
C ILE A 25 8.45 -10.65 2.99
N ASN A 26 8.80 -10.18 1.79
CA ASN A 26 9.46 -8.88 1.63
C ASN A 26 8.43 -7.79 1.36
N LEU A 27 8.73 -6.57 1.83
CA LEU A 27 7.95 -5.39 1.50
C LEU A 27 8.06 -5.10 -0.01
N GLY A 28 6.93 -4.74 -0.61
CA GLY A 28 6.86 -4.37 -2.00
C GLY A 28 7.61 -3.07 -2.31
N LYS A 29 8.18 -3.00 -3.52
CA LYS A 29 8.90 -1.84 -4.02
C LYS A 29 7.90 -0.84 -4.63
N ALA A 30 7.57 0.18 -3.86
CA ALA A 30 6.86 1.35 -4.34
C ALA A 30 7.70 2.61 -4.11
N VAL A 31 7.59 3.58 -5.02
CA VAL A 31 8.16 4.91 -4.87
C VAL A 31 7.04 5.90 -4.63
N LEU A 32 7.11 6.57 -3.50
CA LEU A 32 6.19 7.61 -3.08
C LEU A 32 6.95 8.94 -3.21
N LYS A 33 6.46 9.84 -4.05
CA LYS A 33 7.04 11.17 -4.26
C LYS A 33 5.98 12.23 -4.02
N LYS A 34 6.34 13.23 -3.24
CA LYS A 34 5.55 14.44 -3.07
C LYS A 34 6.21 15.58 -3.83
N PHE A 35 5.49 16.17 -4.77
CA PHE A 35 5.96 17.30 -5.54
C PHE A 35 5.80 18.61 -4.75
N SER A 36 6.55 19.64 -5.15
CA SER A 36 6.53 20.96 -4.50
C SER A 36 5.19 21.68 -4.60
N ASN A 37 4.33 21.26 -5.54
CA ASN A 37 2.94 21.72 -5.68
C ASN A 37 1.95 20.94 -4.77
N LYS A 38 2.43 20.11 -3.84
CA LYS A 38 1.65 19.21 -2.97
C LYS A 38 0.95 18.04 -3.69
N GLU A 39 1.22 17.82 -4.97
CA GLU A 39 0.75 16.61 -5.64
C GLU A 39 1.52 15.39 -5.13
N THR A 40 0.79 14.30 -4.92
CA THR A 40 1.35 13.02 -4.52
C THR A 40 1.42 12.12 -5.75
N CYS A 41 2.55 11.46 -5.95
CA CYS A 41 2.77 10.52 -7.03
C CYS A 41 3.26 9.20 -6.45
N VAL A 42 2.64 8.11 -6.91
CA VAL A 42 2.97 6.77 -6.48
C VAL A 42 3.28 5.92 -7.70
N GLU A 43 4.42 5.25 -7.65
CA GLU A 43 4.90 4.38 -8.72
C GLU A 43 5.23 3.00 -8.16
N ILE A 44 4.54 1.98 -8.64
CA ILE A 44 4.80 0.59 -8.26
C ILE A 44 5.92 0.05 -9.15
N LYS A 45 7.04 -0.37 -8.55
CA LYS A 45 8.26 -0.82 -9.25
C LYS A 45 8.35 -2.33 -9.43
N GLU A 46 7.24 -3.02 -9.26
CA GLU A 46 7.15 -4.48 -9.43
C GLU A 46 5.82 -4.88 -10.08
N SER A 47 5.79 -6.07 -10.68
CA SER A 47 4.55 -6.62 -11.22
C SER A 47 3.66 -7.10 -10.08
N VAL A 48 2.38 -6.72 -10.12
CA VAL A 48 1.34 -7.13 -9.16
C VAL A 48 0.22 -7.96 -9.82
N ARG A 49 0.47 -8.46 -11.04
CA ARG A 49 -0.53 -9.20 -11.83
C ARG A 49 -0.76 -10.60 -11.25
N GLY A 50 -2.01 -10.90 -10.91
CA GLY A 50 -2.39 -12.21 -10.37
C GLY A 50 -1.92 -12.44 -8.93
N GLU A 51 -1.52 -11.37 -8.23
CA GLU A 51 -1.07 -11.40 -6.85
C GLU A 51 -2.07 -10.67 -5.95
N ASP A 52 -2.20 -11.10 -4.70
CA ASP A 52 -3.02 -10.43 -3.70
C ASP A 52 -2.26 -9.25 -3.12
N VAL A 53 -2.73 -8.04 -3.39
CA VAL A 53 -2.08 -6.80 -2.97
C VAL A 53 -2.72 -6.23 -1.71
N TYR A 54 -1.90 -6.03 -0.69
CA TYR A 54 -2.26 -5.38 0.57
C TYR A 54 -1.52 -4.05 0.69
N ILE A 55 -2.24 -3.01 1.10
CA ILE A 55 -1.67 -1.68 1.30
C ILE A 55 -1.83 -1.32 2.77
N ILE A 56 -0.71 -1.04 3.43
CA ILE A 56 -0.67 -0.59 4.82
C ILE A 56 -0.48 0.92 4.82
N GLN A 57 -1.49 1.64 5.26
CA GLN A 57 -1.45 3.09 5.47
C GLN A 57 -2.13 3.44 6.79
N SER A 58 -1.61 4.45 7.48
CA SER A 58 -2.18 4.92 8.76
C SER A 58 -2.58 6.39 8.64
N GLY A 59 -3.84 6.72 8.91
CA GLY A 59 -4.35 8.09 8.80
C GLY A 59 -4.02 9.00 9.98
N CYS A 60 -2.77 9.02 10.47
CA CYS A 60 -2.37 9.90 11.58
C CYS A 60 -1.54 11.08 11.04
N GLY A 61 -1.84 12.32 11.48
CA GLY A 61 -1.25 13.55 10.95
C GLY A 61 -2.06 14.15 9.80
N GLU A 62 -1.42 14.37 8.64
CA GLU A 62 -2.04 14.90 7.42
C GLU A 62 -2.97 13.86 6.77
N VAL A 63 -4.18 13.69 7.32
CA VAL A 63 -5.16 12.68 6.90
C VAL A 63 -5.46 12.73 5.41
N ASN A 64 -5.58 13.94 4.85
CA ASN A 64 -5.90 14.14 3.44
C ASN A 64 -4.79 13.63 2.52
N ASP A 65 -3.53 13.90 2.85
CA ASP A 65 -2.39 13.43 2.05
C ASP A 65 -2.28 11.91 2.11
N ASN A 66 -2.43 11.34 3.31
CA ASN A 66 -2.41 9.89 3.52
C ASN A 66 -3.54 9.18 2.75
N LEU A 67 -4.73 9.80 2.70
CA LEU A 67 -5.88 9.30 1.95
C LEU A 67 -5.64 9.39 0.43
N MET A 68 -5.13 10.53 -0.05
CA MET A 68 -4.80 10.70 -1.46
C MET A 68 -3.74 9.70 -1.93
N GLU A 69 -2.69 9.51 -1.12
CA GLU A 69 -1.66 8.51 -1.39
C GLU A 69 -2.23 7.09 -1.48
N LEU A 70 -3.10 6.72 -0.53
CA LEU A 70 -3.78 5.43 -0.53
C LEU A 70 -4.65 5.23 -1.79
N LEU A 71 -5.43 6.24 -2.16
CA LEU A 71 -6.30 6.19 -3.35
C LEU A 71 -5.48 6.05 -4.64
N ILE A 72 -4.37 6.77 -4.75
CA ILE A 72 -3.47 6.68 -5.90
C ILE A 72 -2.80 5.30 -5.97
N MET A 73 -2.37 4.74 -4.84
CA MET A 73 -1.83 3.37 -4.79
C MET A 73 -2.86 2.33 -5.25
N ILE A 74 -4.10 2.42 -4.75
CA ILE A 74 -5.19 1.52 -5.15
C ILE A 74 -5.43 1.63 -6.66
N ASN A 75 -5.50 2.85 -7.18
CA ASN A 75 -5.68 3.06 -8.62
C ASN A 75 -4.52 2.49 -9.44
N ALA A 76 -3.27 2.71 -9.02
CA ALA A 76 -2.09 2.16 -9.67
C ALA A 76 -2.11 0.62 -9.68
N CYS A 77 -2.47 -0.01 -8.55
CA CYS A 77 -2.59 -1.46 -8.44
C CYS A 77 -3.72 -2.00 -9.33
N LYS A 78 -4.86 -1.30 -9.40
CA LYS A 78 -5.98 -1.66 -10.25
C LYS A 78 -5.63 -1.60 -11.74
N ILE A 79 -4.88 -0.59 -12.18
CA ILE A 79 -4.43 -0.47 -13.56
C ILE A 79 -3.34 -1.52 -13.88
N ALA A 80 -2.44 -1.77 -12.92
CA ALA A 80 -1.37 -2.76 -13.09
C ALA A 80 -1.91 -4.21 -13.11
N SER A 81 -2.97 -4.50 -12.35
CA SER A 81 -3.65 -5.79 -12.28
C SER A 81 -4.78 -5.88 -13.32
N ALA A 82 -4.40 -6.02 -14.59
CA ALA A 82 -5.33 -5.97 -15.72
C ALA A 82 -6.37 -7.11 -15.83
N SER A 83 -6.47 -8.09 -14.90
CA SER A 83 -7.44 -9.21 -15.02
C SER A 83 -7.73 -9.99 -13.73
N GLY A 84 -7.66 -9.38 -12.54
CA GLY A 84 -7.94 -10.11 -11.30
C GLY A 84 -8.52 -9.21 -10.24
N THR A 85 -9.64 -9.63 -9.66
CA THR A 85 -10.26 -9.06 -8.46
C THR A 85 -9.16 -8.77 -7.44
N CYS A 86 -8.70 -7.51 -7.36
CA CYS A 86 -8.01 -7.05 -6.17
C CYS A 86 -9.07 -7.17 -5.07
N ASN A 87 -9.00 -8.22 -4.26
CA ASN A 87 -9.62 -8.20 -2.95
C ASN A 87 -8.87 -7.15 -2.15
N SER A 88 -9.19 -5.88 -2.40
CA SER A 88 -8.87 -4.75 -1.55
C SER A 88 -9.65 -4.97 -0.26
N THR A 89 -9.24 -5.98 0.51
CA THR A 89 -9.70 -6.12 1.88
C THR A 89 -9.11 -4.90 2.57
N PHE A 90 -9.93 -3.84 2.63
CA PHE A 90 -9.67 -2.56 3.27
C PHE A 90 -9.55 -2.82 4.77
N SER A 91 -8.46 -3.47 5.18
CA SER A 91 -8.04 -3.47 6.56
C SER A 91 -7.28 -2.17 6.76
N LEU A 92 -8.04 -1.09 6.98
CA LEU A 92 -7.57 0.06 7.74
C LEU A 92 -7.00 -0.55 9.04
N LEU A 93 -5.69 -0.74 9.16
CA LEU A 93 -5.11 -1.37 10.34
C LEU A 93 -5.05 -0.36 11.49
N LEU A 94 -6.21 0.20 11.85
CA LEU A 94 -6.51 0.66 13.18
C LEU A 94 -7.02 -0.56 13.97
N LYS A 95 -6.15 -1.53 14.23
CA LYS A 95 -6.39 -2.50 15.31
C LYS A 95 -5.73 -1.95 16.57
N ILE A 96 -6.25 -0.82 17.05
CA ILE A 96 -6.19 -0.51 18.48
C ILE A 96 -7.03 -1.60 19.14
N LYS A 97 -6.33 -2.63 19.62
CA LYS A 97 -6.65 -3.43 20.80
C LYS A 97 -8.15 -3.52 21.14
N ARG A 98 -8.77 -4.62 20.75
CA ARG A 98 -9.46 -5.47 21.73
C ARG A 98 -9.07 -6.91 21.46
#